data_AF-A0A562WK92-F1
#
_entry.id   AF-A0A562WK92-F1
#
_cell.length_a   1.000
_cell.length_b   1.000
_cell.length_c   1.000
_cell.angle_alpha   90.00
_cell.angle_beta   90.00
_cell.angle_gamma   90.00
#
_symmetry.space_group_name_H-M   'P 1'
#
loop_
_entity.id
_entity.type
_entity.pdbx_description
1 polymer ?
#
loop_
_entity_poly.entity_id
_entity_poly.type
_entity_poly.pdbx_seq_one_letter_code
_entity_poly.pdbx_strand_id
1 'polypeptide(L)'
;MFNAADFGASPAASWTVNRNAFQAAHDAARNAGGGEVTAPPGVYQVKGVVQDGGVGFVMPGVTLRSPDGQLPEVLATRVVTTTGSTTAGGRQLIVASSTGIRVDAVIAVQAAGGILDTQFTRLVQPITATQDSGIALASTTGFPTAGTLQVDSELLTYTGLDGATLTGVTRGAYGTPPAAHTTTSRIGVARRLYALVLGVVGTTVTIDTPALIGAAGVAVSVGCVRPALTGLTVDGNKVWGGAARSLFAVSWPQVRWGRVENVIVRNAENGFALTRGASDCTLVDLHLHDCGTPETAKGSALWMYQGCRRNRARGACVTGSTWTAVYLDDRTTTAQEGWDGPNDDNVISDFTVRITESRAPALAVVGGSHNRFVTGTVSSPGYGVSLSNGTQGTTADGSVAPCRGNEIAGIAFRVRFGWILEAPGNSLHDCYVAAGAEGVGSNAGNNLVYAVSPTPGATPRL
;
A
#
# COMPACT_ATOMS: atom_id res chain seq x y z
N MET A 1 18.11 -22.52 -11.77
CA MET A 1 17.46 -21.64 -12.77
C MET A 1 16.42 -22.47 -13.48
N PHE A 2 15.22 -21.95 -13.66
CA PHE A 2 14.06 -22.68 -14.15
C PHE A 2 13.47 -21.91 -15.33
N ASN A 3 13.70 -22.40 -16.55
CA ASN A 3 13.28 -21.71 -17.75
C ASN A 3 11.82 -22.05 -18.07
N ALA A 4 10.95 -21.05 -18.14
CA ALA A 4 9.52 -21.24 -18.42
C ALA A 4 9.26 -21.92 -19.77
N ALA A 5 10.18 -21.83 -20.74
CA ALA A 5 10.07 -22.55 -22.01
C ALA A 5 10.12 -24.08 -21.82
N ASP A 6 10.86 -24.58 -20.82
CA ASP A 6 10.91 -26.01 -20.48
C ASP A 6 9.57 -26.52 -19.95
N PHE A 7 8.70 -25.60 -19.52
CA PHE A 7 7.34 -25.85 -19.05
C PHE A 7 6.27 -25.46 -20.09
N GLY A 8 6.68 -25.12 -21.32
CA GLY A 8 5.77 -24.85 -22.44
C GLY A 8 5.44 -23.36 -22.68
N ALA A 9 6.15 -22.42 -22.04
CA ALA A 9 5.97 -21.00 -22.34
C ALA A 9 6.45 -20.69 -23.77
N SER A 10 5.64 -19.95 -24.53
CA SER A 10 5.96 -19.50 -25.88
C SER A 10 5.20 -18.21 -26.24
N PRO A 11 5.81 -17.27 -26.96
CA PRO A 11 5.09 -16.09 -27.47
C PRO A 11 3.87 -16.44 -28.36
N ALA A 12 3.87 -17.61 -28.99
CA ALA A 12 2.77 -18.10 -29.81
C ALA A 12 1.69 -18.85 -29.01
N ALA A 13 1.93 -19.15 -27.74
CA ALA A 13 0.98 -19.88 -26.91
C ALA A 13 -0.15 -18.98 -26.41
N SER A 14 -1.29 -19.60 -26.06
CA SER A 14 -2.38 -18.89 -25.41
C SER A 14 -1.96 -18.37 -24.03
N TRP A 15 -2.67 -17.36 -23.54
CA TRP A 15 -2.30 -16.75 -22.26
C TRP A 15 -2.40 -17.72 -21.07
N THR A 16 -3.31 -18.70 -21.13
CA THR A 16 -3.48 -19.70 -20.08
C THR A 16 -2.31 -20.69 -20.07
N VAL A 17 -1.80 -21.07 -21.24
CA VAL A 17 -0.62 -21.94 -21.38
C VAL A 17 0.61 -21.22 -20.85
N ASN A 18 0.84 -19.98 -21.27
CA ASN A 18 1.94 -19.17 -20.75
C ASN A 18 1.85 -18.98 -19.23
N ARG A 19 0.67 -18.61 -18.70
CA ARG A 19 0.44 -18.49 -17.26
C ARG A 19 0.80 -19.77 -16.51
N ASN A 20 0.34 -20.93 -17.01
CA ASN A 20 0.65 -22.22 -16.39
C ASN A 20 2.14 -22.54 -16.45
N ALA A 21 2.81 -22.26 -17.57
CA ALA A 21 4.23 -22.53 -17.75
C ALA A 21 5.11 -21.66 -16.84
N PHE A 22 4.85 -20.35 -16.77
CA PHE A 22 5.54 -19.45 -15.85
C PHE A 22 5.29 -19.84 -14.39
N GLN A 23 4.05 -20.21 -14.03
CA GLN A 23 3.74 -20.67 -12.69
C GLN A 23 4.43 -22.01 -12.36
N ALA A 24 4.50 -22.95 -13.30
CA ALA A 24 5.17 -24.23 -13.10
C ALA A 24 6.69 -24.07 -12.92
N ALA A 25 7.33 -23.21 -13.73
CA ALA A 25 8.74 -22.88 -13.55
C ALA A 25 9.01 -22.22 -12.19
N HIS A 26 8.13 -21.30 -11.79
CA HIS A 26 8.13 -20.70 -10.46
C HIS A 26 7.98 -21.75 -9.35
N ASP A 27 7.02 -22.65 -9.46
CA ASP A 27 6.74 -23.66 -8.43
C ASP A 27 7.88 -24.67 -8.33
N ALA A 28 8.54 -25.00 -9.45
CA ALA A 28 9.78 -25.77 -9.45
C ALA A 28 10.90 -25.06 -8.69
N ALA A 29 11.09 -23.75 -8.90
CA ALA A 29 12.04 -22.94 -8.12
C ALA A 29 11.70 -22.95 -6.63
N ARG A 30 10.44 -22.72 -6.27
CA ARG A 30 9.97 -22.77 -4.89
C ARG A 30 10.25 -24.13 -4.24
N ASN A 31 9.95 -25.22 -4.94
CA ASN A 31 10.16 -26.59 -4.44
C ASN A 31 11.65 -26.94 -4.26
N ALA A 32 12.54 -26.29 -5.02
CA ALA A 32 13.98 -26.40 -4.86
C ALA A 32 14.55 -25.53 -3.71
N GLY A 33 13.70 -24.85 -2.94
CA GLY A 33 14.10 -23.95 -1.86
C GLY A 33 14.36 -22.50 -2.29
N GLY A 34 14.03 -22.15 -3.54
CA GLY A 34 14.26 -20.84 -4.14
C GLY A 34 14.95 -20.94 -5.50
N GLY A 35 15.22 -19.78 -6.11
CA GLY A 35 15.98 -19.70 -7.36
C GLY A 35 15.38 -18.73 -8.36
N GLU A 36 15.84 -18.82 -9.60
CA GLU A 36 15.50 -17.86 -10.65
C GLU A 36 14.62 -18.50 -11.71
N VAL A 37 13.54 -17.82 -12.07
CA VAL A 37 12.70 -18.12 -13.24
C VAL A 37 13.16 -17.25 -14.40
N THR A 38 13.38 -17.88 -15.55
CA THR A 38 13.83 -17.22 -16.78
C THR A 38 12.92 -17.59 -17.95
N ALA A 39 13.03 -16.87 -19.07
CA ALA A 39 12.41 -17.23 -20.33
C ALA A 39 13.21 -16.61 -21.49
N PRO A 40 13.16 -17.18 -22.71
CA PRO A 40 13.74 -16.55 -23.89
C PRO A 40 13.07 -15.18 -24.16
N PRO A 41 13.80 -14.19 -24.70
CA PRO A 41 13.25 -12.89 -25.07
C PRO A 41 11.99 -13.02 -25.94
N GLY A 42 11.00 -12.17 -25.69
CA GLY A 42 9.72 -12.23 -26.39
C GLY A 42 8.58 -11.58 -25.64
N VAL A 43 7.43 -11.46 -26.30
CA VAL A 43 6.19 -10.97 -25.70
C VAL A 43 5.27 -12.15 -25.44
N TYR A 44 4.97 -12.40 -24.17
CA TYR A 44 4.13 -13.51 -23.73
C TYR A 44 2.80 -12.93 -23.23
N GLN A 45 1.69 -13.41 -23.79
CA GLN A 45 0.38 -13.12 -23.21
C GLN A 45 0.29 -13.88 -21.89
N VAL A 46 0.07 -13.19 -20.77
CA VAL A 46 0.04 -13.80 -19.43
C VAL A 46 -0.57 -12.83 -18.41
N LYS A 47 -1.30 -13.37 -17.43
CA LYS A 47 -1.67 -12.67 -16.20
C LYS A 47 -1.89 -13.67 -15.07
N GLY A 48 -1.93 -13.19 -13.83
CA GLY A 48 -2.22 -14.01 -12.64
C GLY A 48 -1.07 -14.90 -12.22
N VAL A 49 0.18 -14.53 -12.51
CA VAL A 49 1.35 -15.26 -12.01
C VAL A 49 1.63 -14.81 -10.58
N VAL A 50 1.74 -15.79 -9.67
CA VAL A 50 1.92 -15.55 -8.24
C VAL A 50 3.34 -15.92 -7.84
N GLN A 51 4.08 -14.94 -7.33
CA GLN A 51 5.47 -15.07 -6.91
C GLN A 51 5.59 -15.31 -5.40
N ASP A 52 6.27 -16.40 -5.04
CA ASP A 52 6.76 -16.68 -3.71
C ASP A 52 8.11 -15.99 -3.49
N GLY A 53 8.37 -15.53 -2.27
CA GLY A 53 9.67 -14.93 -1.99
C GLY A 53 10.74 -15.99 -1.78
N GLY A 54 11.99 -15.62 -2.06
CA GLY A 54 13.08 -16.56 -2.34
C GLY A 54 13.15 -16.97 -3.81
N VAL A 55 12.15 -16.62 -4.62
CA VAL A 55 12.15 -16.81 -6.07
C VAL A 55 12.33 -15.46 -6.76
N GLY A 56 13.28 -15.38 -7.69
CA GLY A 56 13.52 -14.21 -8.54
C GLY A 56 13.06 -14.44 -9.97
N PHE A 57 12.48 -13.44 -10.62
CA PHE A 57 12.20 -13.48 -12.05
C PHE A 57 13.28 -12.65 -12.76
N VAL A 58 14.15 -13.34 -13.50
CA VAL A 58 15.29 -12.73 -14.20
C VAL A 58 15.06 -12.92 -15.69
N MET A 59 14.46 -11.93 -16.33
CA MET A 59 13.90 -12.10 -17.67
C MET A 59 14.24 -10.94 -18.61
N PRO A 60 15.54 -10.70 -18.90
CA PRO A 60 15.95 -9.66 -19.83
C PRO A 60 15.34 -9.89 -21.21
N GLY A 61 14.73 -8.84 -21.78
CA GLY A 61 14.09 -8.89 -23.09
C GLY A 61 12.73 -9.61 -23.12
N VAL A 62 12.17 -9.96 -21.96
CA VAL A 62 10.85 -10.57 -21.84
C VAL A 62 9.81 -9.52 -21.49
N THR A 63 8.67 -9.56 -22.19
CA THR A 63 7.47 -8.80 -21.83
C THR A 63 6.36 -9.78 -21.42
N LEU A 64 5.89 -9.64 -20.18
CA LEU A 64 4.67 -10.28 -19.70
C LEU A 64 3.51 -9.32 -19.91
N ARG A 65 2.63 -9.61 -20.88
CA ARG A 65 1.53 -8.73 -21.27
C ARG A 65 0.19 -9.32 -20.87
N SER A 66 -0.62 -8.55 -20.14
CA SER A 66 -2.01 -8.94 -19.87
C SER A 66 -2.77 -9.14 -21.19
N PRO A 67 -3.53 -10.24 -21.37
CA PRO A 67 -4.26 -10.49 -22.61
C PRO A 67 -5.38 -9.46 -22.88
N ASP A 68 -5.95 -8.88 -21.83
CA ASP A 68 -7.22 -8.13 -21.88
C ASP A 68 -7.24 -6.87 -20.98
N GLY A 69 -6.18 -6.62 -20.22
CA GLY A 69 -6.14 -5.53 -19.25
C GLY A 69 -7.11 -5.70 -18.08
N GLN A 70 -7.61 -6.92 -17.86
CA GLN A 70 -8.53 -7.28 -16.78
C GLN A 70 -7.85 -8.11 -15.70
N LEU A 71 -8.48 -8.19 -14.53
CA LEU A 71 -8.04 -9.04 -13.44
C LEU A 71 -7.88 -10.52 -13.88
N PRO A 72 -7.01 -11.29 -13.21
CA PRO A 72 -6.09 -10.87 -12.12
C PRO A 72 -4.95 -9.96 -12.60
N GLU A 73 -4.23 -9.34 -11.65
CA GLU A 73 -2.97 -8.62 -11.91
C GLU A 73 -1.99 -9.47 -12.72
N VAL A 74 -1.09 -8.84 -13.48
CA VAL A 74 -0.11 -9.61 -14.28
C VAL A 74 0.82 -10.40 -13.36
N LEU A 75 1.37 -9.72 -12.36
CA LEU A 75 2.20 -10.30 -11.32
C LEU A 75 1.72 -9.85 -9.94
N ALA A 76 1.58 -10.81 -9.03
CA ALA A 76 1.36 -10.54 -7.62
C ALA A 76 2.29 -11.42 -6.78
N THR A 77 2.58 -11.00 -5.56
CA THR A 77 3.26 -11.90 -4.59
C THR A 77 2.26 -12.69 -3.77
N ARG A 78 2.68 -13.89 -3.35
CA ARG A 78 1.85 -14.75 -2.51
C ARG A 78 1.62 -14.12 -1.14
N VAL A 79 0.36 -14.13 -0.72
CA VAL A 79 -0.04 -13.91 0.66
C VAL A 79 -0.58 -15.23 1.21
N VAL A 80 0.06 -15.75 2.24
CA VAL A 80 -0.42 -16.93 2.98
C VAL A 80 -1.51 -16.46 3.94
N THR A 81 -2.59 -17.23 4.05
CA THR A 81 -3.68 -16.97 5.00
C THR A 81 -3.87 -18.16 5.95
N THR A 82 -4.20 -17.84 7.19
CA THR A 82 -4.59 -18.79 8.26
C THR A 82 -5.51 -18.06 9.22
N THR A 83 -6.03 -18.75 10.23
CA THR A 83 -6.55 -18.10 11.45
C THR A 83 -5.51 -18.17 12.56
N GLY A 84 -5.66 -17.32 13.58
CA GLY A 84 -4.83 -17.39 14.77
C GLY A 84 -5.42 -16.68 15.97
N SER A 85 -4.73 -16.82 17.09
CA SER A 85 -5.14 -16.26 18.38
C SER A 85 -3.99 -15.53 19.06
N THR A 86 -4.29 -14.38 19.66
CA THR A 86 -3.37 -13.53 20.42
C THR A 86 -3.83 -13.36 21.87
N THR A 87 -2.90 -12.98 22.74
CA THR A 87 -3.19 -12.47 24.08
C THR A 87 -2.82 -10.99 24.14
N ALA A 88 -3.65 -10.16 24.78
CA ALA A 88 -3.36 -8.75 24.97
C ALA A 88 -2.02 -8.54 25.69
N GLY A 89 -1.19 -7.62 25.18
CA GLY A 89 0.18 -7.38 25.63
C GLY A 89 1.20 -8.46 25.21
N GLY A 90 0.73 -9.59 24.67
CA GLY A 90 1.57 -10.74 24.28
C GLY A 90 2.22 -10.58 22.92
N ARG A 91 3.33 -11.30 22.72
CA ARG A 91 4.09 -11.38 21.44
C ARG A 91 4.01 -12.76 20.78
N GLN A 92 3.12 -13.61 21.27
CA GLN A 92 2.88 -14.92 20.69
C GLN A 92 1.55 -14.90 19.95
N LEU A 93 1.60 -15.33 18.68
CA LEU A 93 0.45 -15.62 17.85
C LEU A 93 0.38 -17.13 17.67
N ILE A 94 -0.71 -17.76 18.11
CA ILE A 94 -0.95 -19.18 17.87
C ILE A 94 -1.77 -19.32 16.61
N VAL A 95 -1.19 -19.84 15.53
CA VAL A 95 -1.87 -20.00 14.24
C VAL A 95 -2.46 -21.40 14.06
N ALA A 96 -3.55 -21.53 13.30
CA ALA A 96 -4.08 -22.83 12.92
C ALA A 96 -3.12 -23.63 12.02
N SER A 97 -2.37 -22.94 11.15
CA SER A 97 -1.29 -23.53 10.35
C SER A 97 -0.12 -22.54 10.22
N SER A 98 1.10 -23.03 10.46
CA SER A 98 2.33 -22.28 10.22
C SER A 98 2.92 -22.52 8.81
N THR A 99 2.23 -23.30 7.98
CA THR A 99 2.70 -23.62 6.62
C THR A 99 2.88 -22.36 5.80
N GLY A 100 4.09 -22.12 5.30
CA GLY A 100 4.43 -20.94 4.50
C GLY A 100 4.73 -19.67 5.32
N ILE A 101 4.60 -19.69 6.65
CA ILE A 101 5.04 -18.60 7.52
C ILE A 101 6.55 -18.73 7.75
N ARG A 102 7.28 -17.65 7.57
CA ARG A 102 8.73 -17.61 7.77
C ARG A 102 9.17 -16.43 8.60
N VAL A 103 10.32 -16.58 9.25
CA VAL A 103 11.03 -15.48 9.90
C VAL A 103 11.25 -14.35 8.90
N ASP A 104 11.22 -13.12 9.41
CA ASP A 104 11.23 -11.84 8.71
C ASP A 104 9.95 -11.46 7.97
N ALA A 105 8.98 -12.36 7.79
CA ALA A 105 7.75 -12.01 7.09
C ALA A 105 6.98 -10.88 7.79
N VAL A 106 6.34 -10.02 7.00
CA VAL A 106 5.32 -9.11 7.53
C VAL A 106 4.03 -9.91 7.70
N ILE A 107 3.55 -9.96 8.93
CA ILE A 107 2.30 -10.62 9.32
C ILE A 107 1.28 -9.55 9.71
N ALA A 108 0.02 -9.77 9.34
CA ALA A 108 -1.11 -8.95 9.74
C ALA A 108 -2.12 -9.81 10.49
N VAL A 109 -2.51 -9.38 11.69
CA VAL A 109 -3.48 -10.09 12.54
C VAL A 109 -4.72 -9.22 12.72
N GLN A 110 -5.87 -9.71 12.27
CA GLN A 110 -7.13 -8.98 12.36
C GLN A 110 -7.49 -8.62 13.81
N ALA A 111 -7.96 -7.38 13.99
CA ALA A 111 -8.47 -6.82 15.25
C ALA A 111 -7.50 -6.82 16.45
N ALA A 112 -6.24 -7.23 16.27
CA ALA A 112 -5.24 -7.26 17.33
C ALA A 112 -4.48 -5.92 17.51
N GLY A 113 -4.68 -4.96 16.59
CA GLY A 113 -3.89 -3.73 16.49
C GLY A 113 -4.45 -2.51 17.23
N GLY A 114 -5.55 -2.63 17.96
CA GLY A 114 -6.23 -1.49 18.59
C GLY A 114 -7.29 -0.85 17.69
N ILE A 115 -7.62 0.42 17.95
CA ILE A 115 -8.58 1.20 17.14
C ILE A 115 -7.83 1.98 16.04
N LEU A 116 -8.41 2.08 14.84
CA LEU A 116 -7.88 2.96 13.78
C LEU A 116 -7.87 4.43 14.22
N ASP A 117 -6.81 5.16 13.85
CA ASP A 117 -6.63 6.55 14.26
C ASP A 117 -7.58 7.51 13.53
N THR A 118 -8.17 7.08 12.42
CA THR A 118 -9.00 7.92 11.55
C THR A 118 -10.46 7.44 11.41
N GLN A 119 -10.83 6.31 12.02
CA GLN A 119 -12.19 5.76 11.96
C GLN A 119 -12.67 5.30 13.35
N PHE A 120 -12.96 6.28 14.20
CA PHE A 120 -13.54 6.04 15.52
C PHE A 120 -14.56 7.12 15.89
N THR A 121 -15.39 6.77 16.86
CA THR A 121 -16.52 7.56 17.33
C THR A 121 -16.82 7.25 18.80
N ARG A 122 -18.00 7.65 19.27
CA ARG A 122 -18.54 7.37 20.61
C ARG A 122 -19.95 6.79 20.52
N LEU A 123 -20.35 6.12 21.58
CA LEU A 123 -21.74 5.70 21.79
C LEU A 123 -22.61 6.93 22.12
N VAL A 124 -23.84 6.97 21.62
CA VAL A 124 -24.79 8.05 21.98
C VAL A 124 -25.55 7.79 23.27
N GLN A 125 -25.63 6.53 23.70
CA GLN A 125 -26.20 6.08 24.98
C GLN A 125 -25.33 4.96 25.56
N PRO A 126 -25.32 4.75 26.89
CA PRO A 126 -24.71 3.57 27.47
C PRO A 126 -25.32 2.28 26.92
N ILE A 127 -24.52 1.22 26.82
CA ILE A 127 -24.98 -0.11 26.39
C ILE A 127 -24.66 -1.14 27.47
N THR A 128 -25.49 -2.16 27.62
CA THR A 128 -25.25 -3.28 28.55
C THR A 128 -24.43 -4.38 27.87
N ALA A 129 -23.90 -5.33 28.63
CA ALA A 129 -23.13 -6.47 28.09
C ALA A 129 -23.96 -7.41 27.19
N THR A 130 -25.29 -7.39 27.31
CA THR A 130 -26.20 -8.26 26.53
C THR A 130 -26.94 -7.51 25.43
N GLN A 131 -26.67 -6.20 25.24
CA GLN A 131 -27.32 -5.41 24.21
C GLN A 131 -26.64 -5.66 22.86
N ASP A 132 -27.41 -6.22 21.92
CA ASP A 132 -27.01 -6.58 20.54
C ASP A 132 -27.85 -5.86 19.47
N SER A 133 -28.74 -4.97 19.89
CA SER A 133 -29.58 -4.15 19.03
C SER A 133 -29.68 -2.72 19.55
N GLY A 134 -30.05 -1.78 18.67
CA GLY A 134 -30.16 -0.36 19.01
C GLY A 134 -28.84 0.30 19.45
N ILE A 135 -27.68 -0.27 19.08
CA ILE A 135 -26.37 0.32 19.39
C ILE A 135 -26.13 1.47 18.41
N ALA A 136 -26.43 2.69 18.86
CA ALA A 136 -26.27 3.91 18.09
C ALA A 136 -24.92 4.60 18.38
N LEU A 137 -24.26 5.02 17.31
CA LEU A 137 -22.99 5.74 17.31
C LEU A 137 -23.24 7.22 17.03
N ALA A 138 -22.35 8.10 17.51
CA ALA A 138 -22.45 9.52 17.20
C ALA A 138 -22.20 9.82 15.71
N SER A 139 -21.44 8.96 15.04
CA SER A 139 -21.13 9.03 13.61
C SER A 139 -20.61 7.68 13.14
N THR A 140 -20.98 7.27 11.93
CA THR A 140 -20.46 6.09 11.21
C THR A 140 -19.57 6.48 10.03
N THR A 141 -19.22 7.75 9.89
CA THR A 141 -18.42 8.23 8.76
C THR A 141 -17.05 7.51 8.71
N GLY A 142 -16.73 6.97 7.54
CA GLY A 142 -15.51 6.20 7.32
C GLY A 142 -15.57 4.74 7.79
N PHE A 143 -16.64 4.30 8.44
CA PHE A 143 -16.81 2.90 8.81
C PHE A 143 -17.24 2.09 7.58
N PRO A 144 -16.77 0.83 7.43
CA PRO A 144 -17.30 -0.05 6.40
C PRO A 144 -18.76 -0.42 6.69
N THR A 145 -19.50 -0.87 5.68
CA THR A 145 -20.90 -1.30 5.84
C THR A 145 -21.05 -2.48 6.80
N ALA A 146 -20.03 -3.34 6.89
CA ALA A 146 -19.93 -4.44 7.83
C ALA A 146 -18.48 -4.57 8.29
N GLY A 147 -18.25 -5.12 9.48
CA GLY A 147 -16.88 -5.28 9.97
C GLY A 147 -16.79 -5.60 11.46
N THR A 148 -15.60 -5.33 12.01
CA THR A 148 -15.30 -5.47 13.44
C THR A 148 -14.95 -4.12 14.02
N LEU A 149 -15.61 -3.75 15.11
CA LEU A 149 -15.25 -2.60 15.92
C LEU A 149 -14.65 -3.07 17.24
N GLN A 150 -13.85 -2.21 17.83
CA GLN A 150 -13.35 -2.35 19.19
C GLN A 150 -13.95 -1.24 20.05
N VAL A 151 -14.32 -1.59 21.28
CA VAL A 151 -14.64 -0.66 22.36
C VAL A 151 -13.99 -1.17 23.65
N ASP A 152 -13.15 -0.34 24.26
CA ASP A 152 -12.29 -0.75 25.38
C ASP A 152 -11.50 -2.04 25.05
N SER A 153 -11.75 -3.14 25.77
CA SER A 153 -11.15 -4.47 25.51
C SER A 153 -12.08 -5.45 24.78
N GLU A 154 -13.28 -5.02 24.40
CA GLU A 154 -14.26 -5.83 23.69
C GLU A 154 -14.15 -5.62 22.17
N LEU A 155 -14.27 -6.72 21.43
CA LEU A 155 -14.53 -6.71 19.99
C LEU A 155 -15.99 -7.04 19.72
N LEU A 156 -16.59 -6.35 18.76
CA LEU A 156 -17.94 -6.62 18.30
C LEU A 156 -18.00 -6.59 16.78
N THR A 157 -18.78 -7.49 16.18
CA THR A 157 -19.01 -7.52 14.73
C THR A 157 -20.38 -6.98 14.41
N TYR A 158 -20.54 -6.42 13.22
CA TYR A 158 -21.82 -5.92 12.70
C TYR A 158 -21.90 -6.23 11.21
N THR A 159 -23.12 -6.44 10.70
CA THR A 159 -23.36 -6.82 9.30
C THR A 159 -23.98 -5.69 8.48
N GLY A 160 -24.37 -4.59 9.10
CA GLY A 160 -24.98 -3.46 8.42
C GLY A 160 -25.01 -2.18 9.26
N LEU A 161 -25.35 -1.09 8.59
CA LEU A 161 -25.58 0.23 9.18
C LEU A 161 -26.98 0.71 8.78
N ASP A 162 -27.76 1.18 9.75
CA ASP A 162 -28.98 1.95 9.54
C ASP A 162 -28.76 3.37 10.09
N GLY A 163 -28.35 4.28 9.21
CA GLY A 163 -27.80 5.58 9.58
C GLY A 163 -26.57 5.43 10.48
N ALA A 164 -26.69 5.90 11.73
CA ALA A 164 -25.64 5.77 12.74
C ALA A 164 -25.84 4.58 13.70
N THR A 165 -26.82 3.70 13.43
CA THR A 165 -27.13 2.52 14.25
C THR A 165 -26.53 1.27 13.63
N LEU A 166 -25.84 0.47 14.44
CA LEU A 166 -25.30 -0.82 14.01
C LEU A 166 -26.41 -1.86 13.91
N THR A 167 -26.36 -2.71 12.87
CA THR A 167 -27.29 -3.84 12.69
C THR A 167 -26.55 -5.16 12.59
N GLY A 168 -27.23 -6.25 13.01
CA GLY A 168 -26.64 -7.59 13.07
C GLY A 168 -25.43 -7.68 14.00
N VAL A 169 -25.51 -7.05 15.19
CA VAL A 169 -24.38 -6.99 16.11
C VAL A 169 -24.17 -8.34 16.80
N THR A 170 -22.91 -8.77 16.88
CA THR A 170 -22.47 -9.82 17.79
C THR A 170 -21.47 -9.24 18.78
N ARG A 171 -21.82 -9.27 20.07
CA ARG A 171 -20.98 -8.84 21.19
C ARG A 171 -19.96 -9.90 21.56
N GLY A 172 -18.86 -9.51 22.18
CA GLY A 172 -17.81 -10.44 22.62
C GLY A 172 -17.21 -11.27 21.48
N ALA A 173 -17.11 -10.67 20.29
CA ALA A 173 -16.59 -11.33 19.11
C ALA A 173 -15.16 -11.81 19.35
N TYR A 174 -14.78 -12.89 18.65
CA TYR A 174 -13.45 -13.49 18.73
C TYR A 174 -13.00 -13.84 20.16
N GLY A 175 -13.94 -14.22 21.02
CA GLY A 175 -13.67 -14.67 22.38
C GLY A 175 -13.37 -13.54 23.38
N THR A 176 -13.64 -12.28 23.02
CA THR A 176 -13.59 -11.18 23.99
C THR A 176 -14.83 -11.22 24.90
N PRO A 177 -14.74 -10.80 26.18
CA PRO A 177 -15.90 -10.78 27.06
C PRO A 177 -16.79 -9.56 26.77
N PRO A 178 -18.12 -9.73 26.55
CA PRO A 178 -19.04 -8.61 26.46
C PRO A 178 -19.05 -7.78 27.75
N ALA A 179 -19.03 -6.45 27.62
CA ALA A 179 -19.04 -5.53 28.76
C ALA A 179 -20.11 -4.43 28.63
N ALA A 180 -20.41 -3.75 29.75
CA ALA A 180 -21.16 -2.50 29.69
C ALA A 180 -20.22 -1.35 29.30
N HIS A 181 -20.69 -0.42 28.46
CA HIS A 181 -19.91 0.74 28.01
C HIS A 181 -20.72 2.02 28.16
N THR A 182 -20.02 3.15 28.33
CA THR A 182 -20.64 4.47 28.53
C THR A 182 -20.51 5.32 27.27
N THR A 183 -21.18 6.48 27.25
CA THR A 183 -21.08 7.46 26.14
C THR A 183 -19.70 8.08 25.99
N THR A 184 -18.79 7.90 26.96
CA THR A 184 -17.40 8.34 26.87
C THR A 184 -16.47 7.28 26.29
N SER A 185 -16.93 6.02 26.18
CA SER A 185 -16.13 4.94 25.58
C SER A 185 -15.84 5.25 24.11
N ARG A 186 -14.56 5.13 23.73
CA ARG A 186 -14.13 5.22 22.34
C ARG A 186 -14.46 3.91 21.65
N ILE A 187 -15.20 3.98 20.55
CA ILE A 187 -15.54 2.83 19.72
C ILE A 187 -15.09 3.10 18.29
N GLY A 188 -14.41 2.16 17.64
CA GLY A 188 -13.90 2.39 16.29
C GLY A 188 -13.50 1.12 15.57
N VAL A 189 -13.17 1.25 14.29
CA VAL A 189 -12.78 0.11 13.45
C VAL A 189 -11.55 -0.57 14.07
N ALA A 190 -11.66 -1.89 14.27
CA ALA A 190 -10.59 -2.68 14.85
C ALA A 190 -9.44 -2.84 13.84
N ARG A 191 -8.26 -2.33 14.20
CA ARG A 191 -7.04 -2.31 13.39
C ARG A 191 -6.44 -3.70 13.27
N ARG A 192 -5.92 -4.01 12.07
CA ARG A 192 -5.02 -5.14 11.87
C ARG A 192 -3.65 -4.81 12.44
N LEU A 193 -3.11 -5.68 13.29
CA LEU A 193 -1.74 -5.56 13.78
C LEU A 193 -0.76 -5.96 12.69
N TYR A 194 0.00 -5.00 12.14
CA TYR A 194 1.20 -5.32 11.37
C TYR A 194 2.37 -5.62 12.31
N ALA A 195 3.03 -6.76 12.11
CA ALA A 195 4.21 -7.14 12.88
C ALA A 195 5.22 -7.89 11.99
N LEU A 196 6.44 -8.07 12.49
CA LEU A 196 7.45 -8.93 11.90
C LEU A 196 7.48 -10.29 12.62
N VAL A 197 7.60 -11.36 11.86
CA VAL A 197 7.82 -12.70 12.40
C VAL A 197 9.28 -12.84 12.86
N LEU A 198 9.47 -13.08 14.15
CA LEU A 198 10.78 -13.30 14.77
C LEU A 198 11.14 -14.78 14.90
N GLY A 199 10.15 -15.67 14.98
CA GLY A 199 10.36 -17.10 15.15
C GLY A 199 9.08 -17.91 14.92
N VAL A 200 9.23 -19.15 14.48
CA VAL A 200 8.13 -20.10 14.25
C VAL A 200 8.52 -21.44 14.88
N VAL A 201 7.74 -21.91 15.86
CA VAL A 201 7.93 -23.21 16.51
C VAL A 201 6.57 -23.92 16.57
N GLY A 202 6.40 -24.98 15.79
CA GLY A 202 5.09 -25.62 15.61
C GLY A 202 4.08 -24.60 15.07
N THR A 203 2.98 -24.41 15.79
CA THR A 203 1.93 -23.41 15.49
C THR A 203 2.13 -22.07 16.20
N THR A 204 3.20 -21.92 17.00
CA THR A 204 3.49 -20.68 17.72
C THR A 204 4.41 -19.79 16.87
N VAL A 205 3.93 -18.60 16.57
CA VAL A 205 4.67 -17.54 15.87
C VAL A 205 5.00 -16.44 16.86
N THR A 206 6.28 -16.13 17.02
CA THR A 206 6.72 -14.97 17.82
C THR A 206 6.77 -13.75 16.92
N ILE A 207 6.14 -12.65 17.35
CA ILE A 207 6.05 -11.39 16.62
C ILE A 207 6.75 -10.26 17.38
N ASP A 208 7.28 -9.27 16.65
CA ASP A 208 8.03 -8.15 17.26
C ASP A 208 7.16 -7.17 18.04
N THR A 209 5.92 -6.99 17.59
CA THR A 209 4.97 -6.01 18.08
C THR A 209 3.92 -6.72 18.94
N PRO A 210 3.71 -6.30 20.21
CA PRO A 210 2.73 -6.94 21.06
C PRO A 210 1.30 -6.66 20.55
N ALA A 211 0.43 -7.66 20.65
CA ALA A 211 -0.99 -7.48 20.35
C ALA A 211 -1.63 -6.55 21.39
N LEU A 212 -2.37 -5.55 20.96
CA LEU A 212 -3.07 -4.64 21.88
C LEU A 212 -4.37 -5.28 22.40
N ILE A 213 -4.95 -6.19 21.63
CA ILE A 213 -6.16 -6.94 21.98
C ILE A 213 -5.89 -8.43 21.84
N GLY A 214 -6.41 -9.19 22.81
CA GLY A 214 -6.49 -10.64 22.72
C GLY A 214 -7.71 -11.01 21.89
N ALA A 215 -7.51 -11.73 20.79
CA ALA A 215 -8.58 -12.19 19.93
C ALA A 215 -8.30 -13.63 19.51
N ALA A 216 -9.34 -14.44 19.38
CA ALA A 216 -9.26 -15.86 19.06
C ALA A 216 -9.85 -16.17 17.69
N GLY A 217 -9.15 -17.02 16.92
CA GLY A 217 -9.63 -17.48 15.61
C GLY A 217 -9.77 -16.38 14.55
N VAL A 218 -9.08 -15.25 14.72
CA VAL A 218 -9.11 -14.11 13.79
C VAL A 218 -8.31 -14.40 12.52
N ALA A 219 -8.64 -13.73 11.43
CA ALA A 219 -7.89 -13.86 10.19
C ALA A 219 -6.44 -13.37 10.36
N VAL A 220 -5.51 -14.15 9.81
CA VAL A 220 -4.08 -13.85 9.77
C VAL A 220 -3.62 -13.95 8.33
N SER A 221 -2.86 -12.96 7.88
CA SER A 221 -2.21 -12.99 6.58
C SER A 221 -0.73 -12.71 6.68
N VAL A 222 0.07 -13.34 5.82
CA VAL A 222 1.52 -13.28 5.86
C VAL A 222 2.05 -13.07 4.44
N GLY A 223 2.80 -11.99 4.24
CA GLY A 223 3.44 -11.72 2.96
C GLY A 223 4.75 -12.46 2.79
N CYS A 224 5.32 -12.36 1.59
CA CYS A 224 6.54 -13.06 1.26
C CYS A 224 7.81 -12.19 1.51
N VAL A 225 8.88 -12.83 1.94
CA VAL A 225 10.24 -12.29 2.14
C VAL A 225 11.13 -12.53 0.92
N ARG A 226 11.86 -11.52 0.44
CA ARG A 226 12.84 -11.60 -0.66
C ARG A 226 12.30 -12.12 -2.02
N PRO A 227 11.12 -11.69 -2.51
CA PRO A 227 10.84 -11.83 -3.94
C PRO A 227 11.75 -10.89 -4.75
N ALA A 228 12.06 -11.24 -6.00
CA ALA A 228 12.86 -10.38 -6.87
C ALA A 228 12.34 -10.31 -8.30
N LEU A 229 12.43 -9.14 -8.94
CA LEU A 229 12.19 -8.93 -10.37
C LEU A 229 13.40 -8.23 -10.99
N THR A 230 13.90 -8.76 -12.10
CA THR A 230 15.09 -8.22 -12.78
C THR A 230 14.93 -8.26 -14.30
N GLY A 231 15.11 -7.11 -14.96
CA GLY A 231 15.26 -7.01 -16.42
C GLY A 231 14.00 -7.22 -17.26
N LEU A 232 12.83 -7.40 -16.64
CA LEU A 232 11.60 -7.75 -17.35
C LEU A 232 10.68 -6.54 -17.60
N THR A 233 9.81 -6.66 -18.61
CA THR A 233 8.72 -5.71 -18.85
C THR A 233 7.38 -6.32 -18.43
N VAL A 234 6.60 -5.60 -17.63
CA VAL A 234 5.21 -5.91 -17.31
C VAL A 234 4.31 -4.95 -18.06
N ASP A 235 3.50 -5.45 -18.98
CA ASP A 235 2.58 -4.66 -19.77
C ASP A 235 1.15 -4.93 -19.29
N GLY A 236 0.55 -3.95 -18.62
CA GLY A 236 -0.80 -4.06 -18.09
C GLY A 236 -1.87 -4.16 -19.18
N ASN A 237 -1.54 -3.84 -20.44
CA ASN A 237 -2.46 -3.85 -21.57
C ASN A 237 -3.79 -3.14 -21.27
N LYS A 238 -3.73 -2.01 -20.57
CA LYS A 238 -4.90 -1.25 -20.11
C LYS A 238 -5.90 -1.02 -21.24
N VAL A 239 -7.17 -1.29 -20.95
CA VAL A 239 -8.32 -1.00 -21.81
C VAL A 239 -9.20 0.04 -21.09
N TRP A 240 -9.47 1.18 -21.73
CA TRP A 240 -10.39 2.20 -21.22
C TRP A 240 -11.82 1.64 -21.12
N GLY A 241 -12.57 1.96 -20.06
CA GLY A 241 -13.91 1.39 -19.83
C GLY A 241 -13.91 -0.03 -19.25
N GLY A 242 -12.74 -0.66 -19.11
CA GLY A 242 -12.64 -2.12 -19.02
C GLY A 242 -12.73 -2.72 -17.62
N ALA A 243 -12.03 -2.15 -16.63
CA ALA A 243 -11.84 -2.80 -15.34
C ALA A 243 -12.85 -2.36 -14.28
N ALA A 244 -13.49 -3.34 -13.61
CA ALA A 244 -14.47 -3.10 -12.55
C ALA A 244 -13.87 -2.52 -11.25
N ARG A 245 -12.54 -2.54 -11.10
CA ARG A 245 -11.75 -2.04 -9.96
C ARG A 245 -10.36 -1.62 -10.45
N SER A 246 -9.71 -0.73 -9.70
CA SER A 246 -8.31 -0.34 -9.91
C SER A 246 -7.38 -1.55 -9.99
N LEU A 247 -6.87 -1.86 -11.18
CA LEU A 247 -5.92 -2.95 -11.42
C LEU A 247 -4.48 -2.48 -11.26
N PHE A 248 -3.65 -3.28 -10.59
CA PHE A 248 -2.18 -3.08 -10.56
C PHE A 248 -1.52 -4.03 -11.54
N ALA A 249 -0.55 -3.57 -12.32
CA ALA A 249 0.24 -4.49 -13.15
C ALA A 249 1.13 -5.39 -12.27
N VAL A 250 1.72 -4.81 -11.21
CA VAL A 250 2.48 -5.54 -10.19
C VAL A 250 1.99 -5.18 -8.78
N SER A 251 1.65 -6.18 -7.98
CA SER A 251 1.17 -5.99 -6.60
C SER A 251 1.97 -6.78 -5.57
N TRP A 252 2.59 -6.07 -4.63
CA TRP A 252 3.43 -6.59 -3.55
C TRP A 252 2.85 -6.28 -2.17
N PRO A 253 1.77 -6.98 -1.75
CA PRO A 253 1.22 -6.87 -0.41
C PRO A 253 2.11 -7.56 0.64
N GLN A 254 2.33 -6.91 1.79
CA GLN A 254 3.06 -7.47 2.93
C GLN A 254 4.47 -7.98 2.60
N VAL A 255 5.05 -7.56 1.47
CA VAL A 255 6.38 -8.02 1.07
C VAL A 255 7.43 -7.43 2.00
N ARG A 256 8.44 -8.23 2.34
CA ARG A 256 9.65 -7.73 2.98
C ARG A 256 10.90 -8.06 2.20
N TRP A 257 11.88 -7.16 2.21
CA TRP A 257 13.18 -7.39 1.55
C TRP A 257 13.05 -7.70 0.05
N GLY A 258 11.98 -7.22 -0.59
CA GLY A 258 11.77 -7.39 -2.03
C GLY A 258 12.77 -6.56 -2.83
N ARG A 259 13.21 -7.08 -3.98
CA ARG A 259 14.19 -6.42 -4.86
C ARG A 259 13.67 -6.26 -6.27
N VAL A 260 13.72 -5.06 -6.81
CA VAL A 260 13.39 -4.78 -8.22
C VAL A 260 14.57 -4.08 -8.87
N GLU A 261 15.01 -4.56 -10.03
CA GLU A 261 16.14 -3.99 -10.76
C GLU A 261 15.89 -3.96 -12.27
N ASN A 262 16.01 -2.79 -12.89
CA ASN A 262 15.87 -2.62 -14.33
C ASN A 262 14.56 -3.19 -14.87
N VAL A 263 13.45 -2.88 -14.21
CA VAL A 263 12.11 -3.37 -14.59
C VAL A 263 11.32 -2.25 -15.23
N ILE A 264 10.62 -2.58 -16.32
CA ILE A 264 9.67 -1.67 -16.96
C ILE A 264 8.26 -2.15 -16.64
N VAL A 265 7.39 -1.24 -16.21
CA VAL A 265 5.96 -1.45 -16.11
C VAL A 265 5.27 -0.42 -16.99
N ARG A 266 4.33 -0.85 -17.83
CA ARG A 266 3.66 0.08 -18.75
C ARG A 266 2.20 -0.24 -19.01
N ASN A 267 1.47 0.75 -19.55
CA ASN A 267 0.09 0.64 -20.00
C ASN A 267 -0.81 0.00 -18.92
N ALA A 268 -0.80 0.55 -17.72
CA ALA A 268 -1.50 -0.05 -16.58
C ALA A 268 -2.41 0.96 -15.91
N GLU A 269 -3.57 0.52 -15.43
CA GLU A 269 -4.41 1.38 -14.59
C GLU A 269 -3.63 1.89 -13.39
N ASN A 270 -2.87 1.01 -12.73
CA ASN A 270 -1.85 1.34 -11.75
C ASN A 270 -0.60 0.51 -12.04
N GLY A 271 0.58 1.10 -11.86
CA GLY A 271 1.83 0.46 -12.25
C GLY A 271 2.28 -0.60 -11.26
N PHE A 272 3.01 -0.16 -10.24
CA PHE A 272 3.61 -1.00 -9.21
C PHE A 272 3.09 -0.58 -7.84
N ALA A 273 2.62 -1.54 -7.04
CA ALA A 273 2.15 -1.27 -5.70
C ALA A 273 2.90 -2.06 -4.62
N LEU A 274 3.37 -1.35 -3.61
CA LEU A 274 3.68 -1.88 -2.30
C LEU A 274 2.48 -1.61 -1.41
N THR A 275 1.93 -2.65 -0.77
CA THR A 275 0.72 -2.46 0.05
C THR A 275 0.77 -3.22 1.37
N ARG A 276 -0.12 -2.84 2.29
CA ARG A 276 -0.46 -3.60 3.50
C ARG A 276 0.77 -3.96 4.34
N GLY A 277 1.54 -2.96 4.75
CA GLY A 277 2.71 -3.18 5.60
C GLY A 277 3.97 -3.60 4.85
N ALA A 278 3.97 -3.60 3.52
CA ALA A 278 5.17 -3.91 2.73
C ALA A 278 6.34 -3.02 3.16
N SER A 279 7.49 -3.64 3.42
CA SER A 279 8.60 -2.97 4.10
C SER A 279 9.98 -3.43 3.67
N ASP A 280 10.97 -2.58 3.90
CA ASP A 280 12.38 -2.89 3.62
C ASP A 280 12.65 -3.34 2.17
N CYS A 281 11.80 -2.95 1.21
CA CYS A 281 11.98 -3.26 -0.21
C CYS A 281 12.92 -2.26 -0.88
N THR A 282 13.66 -2.72 -1.89
CA THR A 282 14.58 -1.90 -2.68
C THR A 282 14.18 -1.99 -4.15
N LEU A 283 13.84 -0.85 -4.75
CA LEU A 283 13.47 -0.70 -6.15
C LEU A 283 14.53 0.18 -6.82
N VAL A 284 15.25 -0.38 -7.80
CA VAL A 284 16.32 0.32 -8.52
C VAL A 284 15.98 0.33 -10.00
N ASP A 285 16.00 1.52 -10.61
CA ASP A 285 15.76 1.71 -12.04
C ASP A 285 14.41 1.09 -12.48
N LEU A 286 13.36 1.34 -11.69
CA LEU A 286 11.98 0.99 -12.01
C LEU A 286 11.40 2.06 -12.95
N HIS A 287 11.10 1.66 -14.18
CA HIS A 287 10.55 2.52 -15.21
C HIS A 287 9.05 2.28 -15.34
N LEU A 288 8.26 3.34 -15.25
CA LEU A 288 6.81 3.31 -15.27
C LEU A 288 6.32 4.22 -16.41
N HIS A 289 5.62 3.66 -17.39
CA HIS A 289 5.16 4.41 -18.57
C HIS A 289 3.67 4.23 -18.79
N ASP A 290 2.91 5.32 -18.84
CA ASP A 290 1.44 5.26 -18.97
C ASP A 290 0.79 4.37 -17.89
N CYS A 291 1.22 4.60 -16.64
CA CYS A 291 0.70 3.92 -15.45
C CYS A 291 -0.02 4.91 -14.53
N GLY A 292 -1.05 4.46 -13.82
CA GLY A 292 -1.75 5.31 -12.84
C GLY A 292 -2.87 6.14 -13.45
N THR A 293 -3.56 5.62 -14.46
CA THR A 293 -4.67 6.29 -15.17
C THR A 293 -5.96 5.45 -15.16
N PRO A 294 -6.51 5.10 -13.98
CA PRO A 294 -7.83 4.49 -13.88
C PRO A 294 -8.90 5.52 -14.25
N GLU A 295 -10.04 5.03 -14.72
CA GLU A 295 -11.09 5.87 -15.31
C GLU A 295 -11.93 6.62 -14.26
N THR A 296 -12.36 5.92 -13.22
CA THR A 296 -13.36 6.40 -12.25
C THR A 296 -12.82 6.58 -10.83
N ALA A 297 -11.53 6.29 -10.61
CA ALA A 297 -10.88 6.32 -9.32
C ALA A 297 -9.51 6.98 -9.42
N LYS A 298 -8.87 7.23 -8.28
CA LYS A 298 -7.50 7.75 -8.22
C LYS A 298 -6.51 6.70 -8.72
N GLY A 299 -5.41 7.16 -9.30
CA GLY A 299 -4.37 6.28 -9.83
C GLY A 299 -2.97 6.66 -9.37
N SER A 300 -2.05 5.69 -9.43
CA SER A 300 -0.63 6.00 -9.32
C SER A 300 0.24 5.05 -10.15
N ALA A 301 1.35 5.58 -10.65
CA ALA A 301 2.38 4.76 -11.28
C ALA A 301 3.11 3.91 -10.22
N LEU A 302 3.67 4.54 -9.17
CA LEU A 302 4.21 3.84 -8.00
C LEU A 302 3.38 4.16 -6.76
N TRP A 303 2.68 3.17 -6.23
CA TRP A 303 1.78 3.33 -5.11
C TRP A 303 2.30 2.60 -3.86
N MET A 304 2.47 3.35 -2.76
CA MET A 304 2.65 2.80 -1.42
C MET A 304 1.38 3.05 -0.61
N TYR A 305 0.73 1.99 -0.18
CA TYR A 305 -0.61 2.08 0.43
C TYR A 305 -0.72 1.20 1.68
N GLN A 306 -1.42 1.69 2.72
CA GLN A 306 -1.73 0.93 3.93
C GLN A 306 -0.50 0.43 4.70
N GLY A 307 0.22 1.31 5.40
CA GLY A 307 1.23 0.90 6.39
C GLY A 307 2.63 0.59 5.83
N CYS A 308 2.94 0.99 4.60
CA CYS A 308 4.24 0.66 3.99
C CYS A 308 5.38 1.43 4.66
N ARG A 309 6.52 0.76 4.93
CA ARG A 309 7.61 1.39 5.68
C ARG A 309 9.02 1.02 5.24
N ARG A 310 9.95 1.97 5.35
CA ARG A 310 11.40 1.75 5.09
C ARG A 310 11.70 1.21 3.69
N ASN A 311 10.83 1.47 2.72
CA ASN A 311 11.07 1.10 1.33
C ASN A 311 11.94 2.16 0.65
N ARG A 312 12.79 1.73 -0.28
CA ARG A 312 13.71 2.60 -1.01
C ARG A 312 13.50 2.44 -2.51
N ALA A 313 13.13 3.52 -3.18
CA ALA A 313 13.12 3.61 -4.64
C ALA A 313 14.24 4.55 -5.08
N ARG A 314 15.17 4.05 -5.89
CA ARG A 314 16.29 4.84 -6.45
C ARG A 314 16.25 4.76 -7.98
N GLY A 315 16.37 5.89 -8.66
CA GLY A 315 16.34 5.91 -10.12
C GLY A 315 14.96 5.64 -10.72
N ALA A 316 13.88 5.79 -9.95
CA ALA A 316 12.52 5.58 -10.46
C ALA A 316 12.22 6.59 -11.59
N CYS A 317 11.77 6.09 -12.75
CA CYS A 317 11.46 6.89 -13.93
C CYS A 317 9.98 6.77 -14.27
N VAL A 318 9.21 7.86 -14.18
CA VAL A 318 7.78 7.87 -14.50
C VAL A 318 7.53 8.76 -15.71
N THR A 319 6.88 8.22 -16.75
CA THR A 319 6.63 8.94 -18.00
C THR A 319 5.22 8.72 -18.55
N GLY A 320 4.78 9.61 -19.43
CA GLY A 320 3.50 9.50 -20.13
C GLY A 320 2.33 10.00 -19.28
N SER A 321 1.12 9.48 -19.53
CA SER A 321 -0.08 9.87 -18.78
C SER A 321 -0.13 9.18 -17.42
N THR A 322 -0.26 9.97 -16.35
CA THR A 322 -0.42 9.45 -14.98
C THR A 322 -1.24 10.40 -14.13
N TRP A 323 -2.01 9.88 -13.19
CA TRP A 323 -2.69 10.72 -12.20
C TRP A 323 -1.68 11.31 -11.21
N THR A 324 -0.91 10.44 -10.55
CA THR A 324 0.19 10.77 -9.62
C THR A 324 1.34 9.82 -9.87
N ALA A 325 2.55 10.35 -10.09
CA ALA A 325 3.72 9.54 -10.39
C ALA A 325 4.13 8.65 -9.21
N VAL A 326 4.25 9.22 -8.02
CA VAL A 326 4.52 8.46 -6.79
C VAL A 326 3.56 8.88 -5.70
N TYR A 327 2.82 7.91 -5.16
CA TYR A 327 1.82 8.14 -4.14
C TYR A 327 2.13 7.35 -2.86
N LEU A 328 2.49 8.06 -1.79
CA LEU A 328 2.45 7.56 -0.41
C LEU A 328 1.06 7.87 0.16
N ASP A 329 0.19 6.87 0.13
CA ASP A 329 -1.24 7.06 0.32
C ASP A 329 -1.76 6.38 1.59
N ASP A 330 -2.34 7.15 2.49
CA ASP A 330 -3.12 6.65 3.62
C ASP A 330 -4.61 6.99 3.51
N ARG A 331 -5.00 7.55 2.37
CA ARG A 331 -6.35 8.03 2.11
C ARG A 331 -7.27 6.84 1.90
N THR A 332 -7.80 6.29 2.98
CA THR A 332 -8.88 5.30 2.90
C THR A 332 -10.18 5.92 3.40
N THR A 333 -11.08 6.28 2.47
CA THR A 333 -12.33 7.02 2.74
C THR A 333 -13.30 6.17 3.55
N THR A 334 -13.23 4.87 3.37
CA THR A 334 -13.99 3.85 4.05
C THR A 334 -13.00 2.79 4.48
N ALA A 335 -12.93 2.50 5.77
CA ALA A 335 -11.89 1.64 6.28
C ALA A 335 -11.97 0.24 5.65
N GLN A 336 -10.83 -0.26 5.18
CA GLN A 336 -10.76 -1.58 4.55
C GLN A 336 -10.45 -2.61 5.64
N GLU A 337 -11.42 -2.98 6.48
CA GLU A 337 -11.25 -4.01 7.53
C GLU A 337 -10.00 -3.84 8.41
N GLY A 338 -9.67 -2.61 8.79
CA GLY A 338 -8.54 -2.34 9.69
C GLY A 338 -7.17 -2.39 9.02
N TRP A 339 -7.07 -2.47 7.68
CA TRP A 339 -5.79 -2.43 6.95
C TRP A 339 -5.13 -1.04 6.96
N ASP A 340 -5.90 0.01 7.22
CA ASP A 340 -5.45 1.38 7.04
C ASP A 340 -4.35 1.78 8.03
N GLY A 341 -3.37 2.50 7.51
CA GLY A 341 -2.23 2.96 8.28
C GLY A 341 -1.33 3.87 7.44
N PRO A 342 -0.62 4.80 8.11
CA PRO A 342 0.31 5.72 7.47
C PRO A 342 1.46 4.96 6.78
N ASN A 343 2.02 5.56 5.72
CA ASN A 343 3.27 5.06 5.13
C ASN A 343 4.42 5.89 5.68
N ASP A 344 5.40 5.24 6.30
CA ASP A 344 6.43 5.91 7.09
C ASP A 344 7.85 5.53 6.65
N ASP A 345 8.80 6.44 6.82
CA ASP A 345 10.23 6.18 6.61
C ASP A 345 10.60 5.69 5.19
N ASN A 346 9.79 5.98 4.17
CA ASN A 346 10.09 5.58 2.79
C ASN A 346 10.96 6.64 2.10
N VAL A 347 11.87 6.20 1.21
CA VAL A 347 12.79 7.08 0.50
C VAL A 347 12.66 6.88 -0.99
N ILE A 348 12.44 7.97 -1.71
CA ILE A 348 12.41 8.04 -3.16
C ILE A 348 13.52 8.99 -3.60
N SER A 349 14.47 8.49 -4.38
CA SER A 349 15.69 9.23 -4.72
C SER A 349 16.14 9.05 -6.16
N ASP A 350 16.94 9.99 -6.65
CA ASP A 350 17.50 10.01 -8.01
C ASP A 350 16.43 9.85 -9.10
N PHE A 351 15.22 10.35 -8.88
CA PHE A 351 14.06 10.03 -9.70
C PHE A 351 13.87 11.01 -10.87
N THR A 352 13.18 10.55 -11.91
CA THR A 352 12.79 11.35 -13.06
C THR A 352 11.30 11.19 -13.33
N VAL A 353 10.55 12.29 -13.32
CA VAL A 353 9.13 12.32 -13.66
C VAL A 353 8.93 13.23 -14.87
N ARG A 354 8.33 12.70 -15.94
CA ARG A 354 7.96 13.44 -17.16
C ARG A 354 6.58 13.04 -17.63
N ILE A 355 5.57 13.71 -17.08
CA ILE A 355 4.18 13.33 -17.28
C ILE A 355 3.47 14.32 -18.20
N THR A 356 2.69 13.81 -19.15
CA THR A 356 2.03 14.59 -20.21
C THR A 356 0.64 15.03 -19.83
N GLU A 357 -0.01 14.30 -18.94
CA GLU A 357 -1.32 14.59 -18.37
C GLU A 357 -1.24 14.35 -16.86
N SER A 358 -1.76 15.28 -16.06
CA SER A 358 -1.77 15.18 -14.60
C SER A 358 -3.11 15.65 -14.05
N ARG A 359 -3.72 14.87 -13.16
CA ARG A 359 -4.97 15.22 -12.46
C ARG A 359 -4.75 15.54 -10.97
N ALA A 360 -3.52 15.36 -10.49
CA ALA A 360 -3.10 15.65 -9.12
C ALA A 360 -1.63 16.12 -9.11
N PRO A 361 -1.07 16.43 -7.93
CA PRO A 361 0.37 16.57 -7.77
C PRO A 361 1.13 15.33 -8.26
N ALA A 362 2.26 15.54 -8.92
CA ALA A 362 3.07 14.47 -9.45
C ALA A 362 3.64 13.57 -8.34
N LEU A 363 4.00 14.16 -7.20
CA LEU A 363 4.41 13.47 -5.99
C LEU A 363 3.41 13.79 -4.88
N ALA A 364 2.97 12.80 -4.12
CA ALA A 364 2.02 13.02 -3.03
C ALA A 364 2.36 12.19 -1.80
N VAL A 365 2.31 12.85 -0.65
CA VAL A 365 2.29 12.25 0.68
C VAL A 365 0.99 12.68 1.34
N VAL A 366 0.17 11.69 1.68
CA VAL A 366 -1.05 11.93 2.43
C VAL A 366 -1.05 11.08 3.68
N GLY A 367 -1.04 11.78 4.82
CA GLY A 367 -0.57 11.25 6.09
C GLY A 367 0.86 10.72 6.01
N GLY A 368 1.30 10.00 7.04
CA GLY A 368 2.64 9.42 7.07
C GLY A 368 3.76 10.37 7.47
N SER A 369 4.83 9.81 7.99
CA SER A 369 5.92 10.54 8.59
C SER A 369 7.28 10.08 8.10
N HIS A 370 8.23 11.02 8.09
CA HIS A 370 9.65 10.76 7.78
C HIS A 370 9.90 10.16 6.39
N ASN A 371 8.96 10.36 5.45
CA ASN A 371 9.19 10.01 4.06
C ASN A 371 10.05 11.08 3.38
N ARG A 372 10.82 10.67 2.39
CA ARG A 372 11.80 11.53 1.74
C ARG A 372 11.69 11.42 0.22
N PHE A 373 11.55 12.55 -0.45
CA PHE A 373 11.78 12.68 -1.89
C PHE A 373 13.02 13.55 -2.09
N VAL A 374 14.12 12.92 -2.52
CA VAL A 374 15.44 13.59 -2.52
C VAL A 374 16.12 13.42 -3.86
N THR A 375 16.58 14.51 -4.46
CA THR A 375 17.31 14.52 -5.74
C THR A 375 16.46 13.98 -6.89
N GLY A 376 15.89 14.87 -7.68
CA GLY A 376 15.10 14.43 -8.83
C GLY A 376 14.65 15.55 -9.74
N THR A 377 13.97 15.16 -10.82
CA THR A 377 13.34 16.11 -11.75
C THR A 377 11.86 15.78 -11.90
N VAL A 378 11.04 16.81 -11.92
CA VAL A 378 9.59 16.68 -12.14
C VAL A 378 9.17 17.61 -13.26
N SER A 379 8.63 17.04 -14.33
CA SER A 379 7.93 17.75 -15.40
C SER A 379 6.49 17.29 -15.45
N SER A 380 5.54 18.21 -15.28
CA SER A 380 4.10 17.92 -15.23
C SER A 380 3.29 19.15 -15.64
N PRO A 381 2.12 19.01 -16.31
CA PRO A 381 1.21 20.14 -16.52
C PRO A 381 0.54 20.64 -15.22
N GLY A 382 0.64 19.89 -14.12
CA GLY A 382 -0.02 20.19 -12.84
C GLY A 382 0.95 20.67 -11.76
N TYR A 383 0.73 20.17 -10.53
CA TYR A 383 1.56 20.48 -9.36
C TYR A 383 2.74 19.52 -9.24
N GLY A 384 3.86 19.99 -8.69
CA GLY A 384 5.04 19.17 -8.43
C GLY A 384 4.83 18.18 -7.28
N VAL A 385 4.66 18.69 -6.06
CA VAL A 385 4.53 17.86 -4.84
C VAL A 385 3.42 18.35 -3.92
N SER A 386 2.79 17.44 -3.17
CA SER A 386 1.87 17.79 -2.10
C SER A 386 2.12 17.00 -0.81
N LEU A 387 2.05 17.70 0.32
CA LEU A 387 2.07 17.17 1.68
C LEU A 387 0.79 17.58 2.39
N SER A 388 -0.06 16.61 2.72
CA SER A 388 -1.36 16.87 3.38
C SER A 388 -1.65 15.81 4.44
N ASN A 389 -2.37 16.18 5.50
CA ASN A 389 -2.83 15.22 6.49
C ASN A 389 -3.79 14.22 5.82
N GLY A 390 -3.93 13.04 6.41
CA GLY A 390 -4.89 12.04 5.99
C GLY A 390 -6.29 12.64 5.90
N THR A 391 -6.81 12.81 4.69
CA THR A 391 -8.10 13.48 4.49
C THR A 391 -9.29 12.52 4.64
N GLN A 392 -9.08 11.31 5.16
CA GLN A 392 -9.98 10.18 4.96
C GLN A 392 -10.33 9.44 6.25
N GLY A 393 -11.65 9.32 6.48
CA GLY A 393 -12.26 9.01 7.78
C GLY A 393 -12.50 10.30 8.58
N THR A 394 -13.74 10.54 9.03
CA THR A 394 -13.97 11.58 10.05
C THR A 394 -14.07 10.89 11.39
N THR A 395 -13.10 11.14 12.23
CA THR A 395 -13.17 10.77 13.64
C THR A 395 -14.18 11.67 14.35
N ALA A 396 -14.75 11.20 15.46
CA ALA A 396 -15.67 12.03 16.25
C ALA A 396 -15.02 13.31 16.81
N ASP A 397 -13.69 13.38 16.88
CA ASP A 397 -12.94 14.55 17.35
C ASP A 397 -12.24 15.33 16.22
N GLY A 398 -12.43 14.94 14.95
CA GLY A 398 -11.81 15.59 13.80
C GLY A 398 -10.31 15.28 13.63
N SER A 399 -9.74 14.39 14.44
CA SER A 399 -8.39 13.86 14.21
C SER A 399 -8.26 13.17 12.85
N VAL A 400 -7.11 13.41 12.23
CA VAL A 400 -6.70 12.89 10.93
C VAL A 400 -5.31 12.30 11.05
N ALA A 401 -4.95 11.36 10.18
CA ALA A 401 -3.62 10.79 10.18
C ALA A 401 -2.59 11.90 9.86
N PRO A 402 -1.58 12.11 10.72
CA PRO A 402 -0.68 13.25 10.57
C PRO A 402 0.30 13.04 9.41
N CYS A 403 0.54 14.10 8.64
CA CYS A 403 1.63 14.18 7.67
C CYS A 403 2.72 15.12 8.20
N ARG A 404 3.80 14.57 8.78
CA ARG A 404 4.84 15.37 9.46
C ARG A 404 6.23 14.76 9.34
N GLY A 405 7.25 15.59 9.47
CA GLY A 405 8.65 15.17 9.42
C GLY A 405 9.09 14.64 8.04
N ASN A 406 8.27 14.84 7.00
CA ASN A 406 8.63 14.48 5.64
C ASN A 406 9.58 15.52 5.04
N GLU A 407 10.49 15.08 4.17
CA GLU A 407 11.53 15.90 3.55
C GLU A 407 11.40 15.87 2.02
N ILE A 408 11.31 17.05 1.43
CA ILE A 408 11.38 17.26 -0.02
C ILE A 408 12.65 18.05 -0.33
N ALA A 409 13.62 17.43 -0.99
CA ALA A 409 14.94 18.04 -1.17
C ALA A 409 15.51 17.87 -2.58
N GLY A 410 16.18 18.90 -3.10
CA GLY A 410 16.99 18.76 -4.32
C GLY A 410 16.19 18.49 -5.60
N ILE A 411 14.96 18.99 -5.72
CA ILE A 411 14.08 18.73 -6.86
C ILE A 411 14.07 19.93 -7.83
N ALA A 412 14.26 19.64 -9.12
CA ALA A 412 14.00 20.60 -10.19
C ALA A 412 12.59 20.41 -10.76
N PHE A 413 11.74 21.43 -10.59
CA PHE A 413 10.34 21.43 -11.01
C PHE A 413 10.15 22.21 -12.32
N ARG A 414 9.60 21.54 -13.34
CA ARG A 414 9.06 22.10 -14.59
C ARG A 414 7.55 21.85 -14.62
N VAL A 415 6.83 22.63 -13.84
CA VAL A 415 5.44 22.38 -13.49
C VAL A 415 4.65 23.68 -13.48
N ARG A 416 3.32 23.60 -13.34
CA ARG A 416 2.47 24.79 -13.16
C ARG A 416 2.71 25.46 -11.82
N PHE A 417 2.76 24.67 -10.75
CA PHE A 417 3.11 25.11 -9.39
C PHE A 417 4.02 24.08 -8.72
N GLY A 418 5.09 24.52 -8.05
CA GLY A 418 6.07 23.64 -7.42
C GLY A 418 5.46 22.74 -6.35
N TRP A 419 4.77 23.32 -5.36
CA TRP A 419 4.31 22.56 -4.18
C TRP A 419 2.97 23.02 -3.57
N ILE A 420 2.36 22.11 -2.82
CA ILE A 420 1.23 22.36 -1.91
C ILE A 420 1.60 21.78 -0.54
N LEU A 421 1.93 22.63 0.44
CA LEU A 421 2.32 22.19 1.78
C LEU A 421 1.24 22.61 2.79
N GLU A 422 0.29 21.71 3.05
CA GLU A 422 -0.86 21.94 3.93
C GLU A 422 -0.63 21.39 5.33
N ALA A 423 -0.02 20.21 5.43
CA ALA A 423 0.29 19.61 6.72
C ALA A 423 1.53 20.25 7.36
N PRO A 424 1.53 20.56 8.67
CA PRO A 424 2.65 21.19 9.34
C PRO A 424 3.78 20.21 9.68
N GLY A 425 4.95 20.77 10.00
CA GLY A 425 6.08 20.00 10.55
C GLY A 425 6.91 19.24 9.52
N ASN A 426 6.82 19.61 8.24
CA ASN A 426 7.62 19.06 7.14
C ASN A 426 8.70 20.05 6.68
N SER A 427 9.62 19.59 5.83
CA SER A 427 10.65 20.44 5.22
C SER A 427 10.65 20.36 3.69
N LEU A 428 10.92 21.49 3.04
CA LEU A 428 11.17 21.58 1.60
C LEU A 428 12.38 22.49 1.35
N HIS A 429 13.43 21.98 0.72
CA HIS A 429 14.65 22.75 0.47
C HIS A 429 15.44 22.32 -0.77
N ASP A 430 16.41 23.13 -1.17
CA ASP A 430 17.27 22.91 -2.35
C ASP A 430 16.46 22.68 -3.64
N CYS A 431 15.28 23.30 -3.76
CA CYS A 431 14.35 23.06 -4.86
C CYS A 431 14.31 24.24 -5.84
N TYR A 432 14.36 23.94 -7.13
CA TYR A 432 14.26 24.92 -8.20
C TYR A 432 12.90 24.84 -8.91
N VAL A 433 12.26 25.99 -9.16
CA VAL A 433 11.04 26.08 -9.98
C VAL A 433 11.37 26.81 -11.28
N ALA A 434 11.13 26.17 -12.42
CA ALA A 434 11.46 26.70 -13.74
C ALA A 434 10.67 27.97 -14.10
N ALA A 435 11.25 28.83 -14.94
CA ALA A 435 10.69 30.13 -15.33
C ALA A 435 9.29 30.07 -15.98
N GLY A 436 8.90 28.93 -16.54
CA GLY A 436 7.59 28.73 -17.16
C GLY A 436 6.45 28.41 -16.20
N ALA A 437 6.69 28.34 -14.89
CA ALA A 437 5.65 28.07 -13.89
C ALA A 437 4.77 29.30 -13.63
N GLU A 438 3.51 29.09 -13.26
CA GLU A 438 2.59 30.15 -12.82
C GLU A 438 2.94 30.63 -11.40
N GLY A 439 3.59 29.79 -10.59
CA GLY A 439 4.03 30.16 -9.25
C GLY A 439 4.87 29.08 -8.59
N VAL A 440 5.46 29.41 -7.44
CA VAL A 440 6.29 28.46 -6.69
C VAL A 440 5.45 27.44 -5.91
N GLY A 441 4.28 27.82 -5.41
CA GLY A 441 3.40 26.94 -4.63
C GLY A 441 2.85 27.60 -3.37
N SER A 442 2.25 26.81 -2.47
CA SER A 442 1.67 27.27 -1.20
C SER A 442 2.29 26.58 0.01
N ASN A 443 2.36 27.29 1.14
CA ASN A 443 2.83 26.77 2.42
C ASN A 443 1.88 27.15 3.57
N ALA A 444 0.64 26.67 3.49
CA ALA A 444 -0.38 26.95 4.49
C ALA A 444 -0.10 26.25 5.84
N GLY A 445 0.66 25.13 5.80
CA GLY A 445 1.04 24.37 6.99
C GLY A 445 2.20 24.97 7.80
N ASN A 446 2.73 26.14 7.43
CA ASN A 446 3.89 26.76 8.09
C ASN A 446 5.10 25.82 8.18
N ASN A 447 5.38 25.11 7.09
CA ASN A 447 6.52 24.18 6.98
C ASN A 447 7.84 24.93 6.86
N LEU A 448 8.94 24.24 7.17
CA LEU A 448 10.29 24.77 6.99
C LEU A 448 10.64 24.79 5.50
N VAL A 449 10.74 25.99 4.91
CA VAL A 449 11.07 26.18 3.49
C VAL A 449 12.25 27.13 3.35
N TYR A 450 13.35 26.67 2.76
CA TYR A 450 14.60 27.44 2.57
C TYR A 450 15.37 26.91 1.36
N ALA A 451 16.36 27.66 0.84
CA ALA A 451 17.10 27.23 -0.35
C ALA A 451 16.18 26.84 -1.53
N VAL A 452 15.12 27.62 -1.76
CA VAL A 452 14.19 27.43 -2.90
C VAL A 452 14.17 28.63 -3.83
N SER A 453 13.70 28.44 -5.07
CA SER A 453 13.36 29.54 -5.96
C SER A 453 12.37 30.51 -5.28
N PRO A 454 12.72 31.80 -5.08
CA PRO A 454 11.79 32.78 -4.50
C PRO A 454 10.68 33.17 -5.49
N THR A 455 10.96 33.07 -6.79
CA THR A 455 10.02 33.22 -7.91
C THR A 455 10.39 32.21 -8.99
N PRO A 456 9.47 31.84 -9.90
CA PRO A 456 9.79 30.98 -11.03
C PRO A 456 11.01 31.49 -11.81
N GLY A 457 11.95 30.59 -12.12
CA GLY A 457 13.16 30.88 -12.90
C GLY A 457 14.33 31.43 -12.09
N ALA A 458 14.10 31.95 -10.88
CA ALA A 458 15.17 32.45 -10.03
C ALA A 458 15.94 31.31 -9.36
N THR A 459 17.26 31.43 -9.30
CA THR A 459 18.14 30.49 -8.61
C THR A 459 17.78 30.43 -7.12
N PRO A 460 17.76 29.23 -6.51
CA PRO A 460 17.58 29.11 -5.07
C PRO A 460 18.67 29.86 -4.30
N ARG A 461 18.30 30.57 -3.24
CA ARG A 461 19.24 31.31 -2.38
C ARG A 461 19.39 30.59 -1.06
N LEU A 462 20.65 30.40 -0.63
CA LEU A 462 21.02 29.76 0.64
C LEU A 462 20.35 30.45 1.82
#